data_AF-A0AAV8YCF7-F1
#
_entry.id   AF-A0AAV8YCF7-F1
#
_cell.length_a   1.000
_cell.length_b   1.000
_cell.length_c   1.000
_cell.angle_alpha   90.00
_cell.angle_beta   90.00
_cell.angle_gamma   90.00
#
_symmetry.space_group_name_H-M   'P 1'
#
loop_
_entity.id
_entity.type
_entity.pdbx_description
1 polymer ?
#
loop_
_entity_poly.entity_id
_entity_poly.type
_entity_poly.pdbx_seq_one_letter_code
_entity_poly.pdbx_strand_id
1 'polypeptide(L)'
;MGFFEDYKKRTLVNVKQELVLLRSSVISTEANDIPKVEINKLSWNIPHISVGIPQELALTKLIDKNADITLGFRTWELVEFPELTESNRHNWPVKTTTKLETPRHVIIAFQTSRRNNVIKDMSKFDNCNLRNIKVFLNSERYPYNDLYLDFTENKFASLI
;
A
#
# COMPACT_ATOMS: atom_id res chain seq x y z
N MET A 1 -6.91 7.14 -2.40
CA MET A 1 -6.16 7.30 -3.65
C MET A 1 -6.39 6.06 -4.49
N GLY A 2 -6.71 6.24 -5.77
CA GLY A 2 -7.49 5.29 -6.55
C GLY A 2 -6.71 4.02 -6.90
N PHE A 3 -7.38 2.87 -6.77
CA PHE A 3 -6.95 1.64 -7.44
C PHE A 3 -6.86 1.96 -8.93
N PHE A 4 -5.63 1.96 -9.45
CA PHE A 4 -5.24 2.25 -10.83
C PHE A 4 -4.73 3.65 -11.25
N GLU A 5 -4.49 4.61 -10.35
CA GLU A 5 -4.02 5.97 -10.77
C GLU A 5 -2.69 5.96 -11.59
N ASP A 6 -1.85 4.96 -11.40
CA ASP A 6 -0.54 4.81 -12.06
C ASP A 6 -0.56 4.02 -13.38
N TYR A 7 -1.73 3.52 -13.81
CA TYR A 7 -1.82 2.58 -14.94
C TYR A 7 -2.14 3.24 -16.28
N LYS A 8 -2.16 4.58 -16.36
CA LYS A 8 -2.42 5.30 -17.61
C LYS A 8 -1.45 4.94 -18.75
N LYS A 9 -0.34 4.23 -18.49
CA LYS A 9 0.67 3.89 -19.52
C LYS A 9 1.26 2.47 -19.43
N ARG A 10 0.74 1.55 -18.61
CA ARG A 10 1.33 0.21 -18.46
C ARG A 10 0.30 -0.90 -18.64
N THR A 11 0.51 -1.74 -19.63
CA THR A 11 -0.28 -2.94 -19.92
C THR A 11 0.00 -4.03 -18.88
N LEU A 12 -1.06 -4.64 -18.34
CA LEU A 12 -0.96 -5.81 -17.47
C LEU A 12 -1.03 -7.08 -18.34
N VAL A 13 -0.06 -7.98 -18.20
CA VAL A 13 0.01 -9.22 -18.98
C VAL A 13 -0.21 -10.42 -18.06
N ASN A 14 -1.18 -11.28 -18.41
CA ASN A 14 -1.49 -12.54 -17.70
C ASN A 14 -1.67 -12.39 -16.17
N VAL A 15 -2.19 -11.25 -15.72
CA VAL A 15 -2.42 -10.99 -14.30
C VAL A 15 -3.76 -11.62 -13.89
N LYS A 16 -3.72 -12.52 -12.91
CA LYS A 16 -4.94 -12.99 -12.24
C LYS A 16 -5.59 -11.81 -11.54
N GLN A 17 -6.82 -11.49 -11.93
CA GLN A 17 -7.58 -10.39 -11.36
C GLN A 17 -8.62 -10.96 -10.41
N GLU A 18 -8.53 -10.60 -9.14
CA GLU A 18 -9.48 -10.98 -8.11
C GLU A 18 -10.02 -9.71 -7.45
N LEU A 19 -11.35 -9.61 -7.36
CA LEU A 19 -12.02 -8.59 -6.57
C LEU A 19 -12.54 -9.26 -5.30
N VAL A 20 -11.84 -9.03 -4.20
CA VAL A 20 -12.25 -9.54 -2.88
C VAL A 20 -12.84 -8.39 -2.08
N LEU A 21 -14.11 -8.50 -1.72
CA LEU A 21 -14.81 -7.56 -0.85
C LEU A 21 -14.65 -8.04 0.59
N LEU A 22 -13.71 -7.44 1.32
CA LEU A 22 -13.54 -7.67 2.75
C LEU A 22 -14.27 -6.57 3.53
N ARG A 23 -15.18 -6.95 4.41
CA ARG A 23 -15.90 -6.03 5.30
C ARG A 23 -15.35 -6.16 6.70
N SER A 24 -14.66 -5.15 7.21
CA SER A 24 -14.42 -5.00 8.65
C SER A 24 -15.46 -4.06 9.24
N SER A 25 -16.39 -4.59 10.04
CA SER A 25 -17.38 -3.91 10.90
C SER A 25 -18.06 -2.65 10.36
N VAL A 26 -19.39 -2.69 10.20
CA VAL A 26 -20.15 -1.50 9.80
C VAL A 26 -20.53 -0.68 11.02
N ILE A 27 -20.32 0.62 10.88
CA ILE A 27 -20.70 1.64 11.85
C ILE A 27 -22.15 2.01 11.53
N SER A 28 -23.07 1.67 12.43
CA SER A 28 -24.38 2.30 12.48
C SER A 28 -24.28 3.51 13.41
N THR A 29 -24.74 4.67 12.96
CA THR A 29 -24.82 5.89 13.79
C THR A 29 -26.01 5.85 14.77
N GLU A 30 -26.95 4.92 14.61
CA GLU A 30 -28.14 4.78 15.45
C GLU A 30 -28.41 3.32 15.85
N ALA A 31 -28.91 3.12 17.08
CA ALA A 31 -29.05 1.82 17.74
C ALA A 31 -30.13 0.90 17.14
N ASN A 32 -30.91 1.36 16.15
CA ASN A 32 -32.06 0.62 15.63
C ASN A 32 -32.02 0.30 14.13
N ASP A 33 -31.02 0.77 13.39
CA ASP A 33 -30.90 0.45 11.97
C ASP A 33 -29.77 -0.55 11.73
N ILE A 34 -30.18 -1.76 11.33
CA ILE A 34 -29.27 -2.79 10.83
C ILE A 34 -28.69 -2.23 9.52
N PRO A 35 -27.37 -1.98 9.45
CA PRO A 35 -26.78 -1.43 8.25
C PRO A 35 -26.83 -2.47 7.13
N LYS A 36 -27.79 -2.28 6.21
CA LYS A 36 -27.98 -3.10 5.03
C LYS A 36 -27.24 -2.46 3.86
N VAL A 37 -26.22 -3.14 3.35
CA VAL A 37 -25.53 -2.73 2.13
C VAL A 37 -26.15 -3.52 0.98
N GLU A 38 -26.99 -2.88 0.19
CA GLU A 38 -27.54 -3.46 -1.04
C GLU A 38 -26.70 -3.03 -2.24
N ILE A 39 -25.94 -3.97 -2.80
CA ILE A 39 -25.18 -3.75 -4.04
C ILE A 39 -26.09 -4.14 -5.20
N ASN A 40 -26.79 -3.15 -5.78
CA ASN A 40 -27.73 -3.40 -6.88
C ASN A 40 -27.02 -3.75 -8.19
N LYS A 41 -25.82 -3.20 -8.42
CA LYS A 41 -25.02 -3.47 -9.62
C LYS A 41 -23.54 -3.22 -9.34
N LEU A 42 -22.71 -4.23 -9.57
CA LEU A 42 -21.26 -4.14 -9.55
C LEU A 42 -20.74 -4.48 -10.95
N SER A 43 -20.17 -3.50 -11.65
CA SER A 43 -19.58 -3.68 -12.97
C SER A 43 -18.09 -3.39 -12.93
N TRP A 44 -17.29 -4.38 -13.31
CA TRP A 44 -15.84 -4.25 -13.43
C TRP A 44 -15.48 -4.12 -14.92
N ASN A 45 -15.18 -2.90 -15.36
CA ASN A 45 -14.83 -2.63 -16.74
C ASN A 45 -13.30 -2.55 -16.87
N ILE A 46 -12.71 -3.57 -17.51
CA ILE A 46 -11.27 -3.64 -17.73
C ILE A 46 -11.04 -3.59 -19.23
N PRO A 47 -10.37 -2.56 -19.76
CA PRO A 47 -10.07 -2.50 -21.18
C PRO A 47 -9.09 -3.61 -21.54
N HIS A 48 -9.53 -4.55 -22.38
CA HIS A 48 -8.66 -5.56 -22.95
C HIS A 48 -7.93 -4.96 -24.15
N ILE A 49 -6.64 -4.67 -24.00
CA ILE A 49 -5.79 -4.13 -25.06
C ILE A 49 -5.08 -5.30 -25.73
N SER A 50 -5.45 -5.61 -26.96
CA SER A 50 -4.68 -6.50 -27.83
C SER A 50 -3.68 -5.69 -28.65
N VAL A 51 -2.47 -6.24 -28.83
CA VAL A 51 -1.50 -5.68 -29.77
C VAL A 51 -2.00 -5.84 -31.20
N GLY A 52 -1.73 -4.86 -32.06
CA GLY A 52 -1.95 -5.00 -33.49
C GLY A 52 -1.00 -6.06 -34.08
N ILE A 53 -1.41 -6.66 -35.20
CA ILE A 53 -0.65 -7.69 -35.92
C ILE A 53 0.84 -7.32 -36.12
N PRO A 54 1.22 -6.08 -36.53
CA PRO A 54 2.64 -5.76 -36.70
C PRO A 54 3.41 -5.69 -35.38
N GLN A 55 2.78 -5.27 -34.28
CA GLN A 55 3.40 -5.25 -32.95
C GLN A 55 3.50 -6.65 -32.34
N GLU A 56 2.50 -7.50 -32.58
CA GLU A 56 2.51 -8.90 -32.20
C GLU A 56 3.68 -9.64 -32.88
N LEU A 57 3.86 -9.47 -34.19
CA LEU A 57 4.99 -10.06 -34.92
C LEU A 57 6.35 -9.59 -34.37
N ALA A 58 6.46 -8.32 -33.96
CA ALA A 58 7.68 -7.78 -33.37
C ALA A 58 7.97 -8.39 -31.99
N LEU A 59 6.94 -8.61 -31.17
CA LEU A 59 7.04 -9.27 -29.87
C LEU A 59 7.40 -10.76 -30.03
N THR A 60 6.78 -11.48 -30.96
CA THR A 60 7.13 -12.88 -31.23
C THR A 60 8.59 -13.02 -31.66
N LYS A 61 9.08 -12.10 -32.51
CA LYS A 61 10.51 -12.08 -32.88
C LYS A 61 11.45 -11.81 -31.70
N LEU A 62 11.02 -11.03 -30.70
CA LEU A 62 11.79 -10.80 -29.48
C LEU A 62 11.83 -12.05 -28.59
N ILE A 63 10.70 -12.78 -28.51
CA ILE A 63 10.59 -14.07 -27.82
C ILE A 63 11.47 -15.12 -28.51
N ASP A 64 11.41 -15.24 -29.83
CA ASP A 64 12.22 -16.18 -30.61
C ASP A 64 13.73 -15.92 -30.46
N LYS A 65 14.10 -14.64 -30.32
CA LYS A 65 15.49 -14.23 -30.03
C LYS A 65 15.90 -14.47 -28.58
N ASN A 66 14.98 -14.86 -27.71
CA ASN A 66 15.20 -15.12 -26.29
C ASN A 66 15.89 -13.94 -25.57
N ALA A 67 15.49 -12.71 -25.93
CA ALA A 67 16.08 -11.49 -25.40
C ALA A 67 15.54 -11.16 -23.99
N ASP A 68 16.42 -10.74 -23.09
CA ASP A 68 16.03 -10.32 -21.74
C ASP A 68 15.14 -9.06 -21.79
N ILE A 69 13.95 -9.17 -21.18
CA ILE A 69 13.02 -8.05 -21.04
C ILE A 69 13.08 -7.54 -19.60
N THR A 70 13.53 -6.31 -19.42
CA THR A 70 13.52 -5.67 -18.11
C THR A 70 12.09 -5.34 -17.69
N LEU A 71 11.56 -6.08 -16.72
CA LEU A 71 10.24 -5.86 -16.13
C LEU A 71 10.41 -5.17 -14.77
N GLY A 72 9.66 -4.11 -14.53
CA GLY A 72 9.60 -3.47 -13.21
C GLY A 72 8.66 -4.25 -12.28
N PHE A 73 9.09 -4.50 -11.05
CA PHE A 73 8.25 -5.08 -10.01
C PHE A 73 7.40 -4.02 -9.30
N ARG A 74 6.20 -4.41 -8.85
CA ARG A 74 5.22 -3.50 -8.24
C ARG A 74 4.40 -4.20 -7.16
N THR A 75 5.05 -4.73 -6.12
CA THR A 75 4.33 -5.38 -5.03
C THR A 75 4.15 -4.44 -3.86
N TRP A 76 2.95 -4.45 -3.29
CA TRP A 76 2.60 -3.81 -2.02
C TRP A 76 2.03 -4.90 -1.11
N GLU A 77 2.51 -5.01 0.12
CA GLU A 77 2.01 -5.96 1.14
C GLU A 77 1.38 -5.13 2.26
N LEU A 78 0.08 -5.33 2.48
CA LEU A 78 -0.66 -4.71 3.60
C LEU A 78 -0.69 -5.71 4.76
N VAL A 79 -0.12 -5.33 5.91
CA VAL A 79 -0.19 -6.11 7.15
C VAL A 79 -1.03 -5.34 8.16
N GLU A 80 -2.17 -5.91 8.52
CA GLU A 80 -3.08 -5.32 9.50
C GLU A 80 -3.03 -6.10 10.82
N PHE A 81 -2.92 -5.39 11.94
CA PHE A 81 -2.99 -5.97 13.28
C PHE A 81 -4.40 -5.73 13.83
N PRO A 82 -5.23 -6.78 14.03
CA PRO A 82 -6.61 -6.63 14.47
C PRO A 82 -6.71 -6.14 15.93
N GLU A 83 -5.69 -6.40 16.75
CA GLU A 83 -5.61 -5.98 18.14
C GLU A 83 -4.34 -5.18 18.38
N LEU A 84 -4.46 -4.05 19.08
CA LEU A 84 -3.31 -3.28 19.54
C LEU A 84 -2.69 -4.01 20.72
N THR A 85 -1.46 -4.49 20.54
CA THR A 85 -0.63 -4.95 21.65
C THR A 85 -0.30 -3.76 22.56
N GLU A 86 -0.32 -3.95 23.88
CA GLU A 86 0.07 -2.92 24.88
C GLU A 86 1.56 -2.53 24.81
N SER A 87 2.32 -3.15 23.92
CA SER A 87 3.75 -2.92 23.76
C SER A 87 4.04 -1.69 22.91
N ASN A 88 4.99 -0.86 23.35
CA ASN A 88 5.54 0.26 22.56
C ASN A 88 6.50 -0.17 21.44
N ARG A 89 6.48 -1.45 21.03
CA ARG A 89 7.38 -2.03 20.01
C ARG A 89 6.57 -2.88 19.05
N HIS A 90 6.55 -2.48 17.79
CA HIS A 90 5.94 -3.25 16.71
C HIS A 90 7.00 -3.81 15.79
N ASN A 91 6.85 -5.08 15.42
CA ASN A 91 7.71 -5.75 14.45
C ASN A 91 6.89 -6.10 13.21
N TRP A 92 7.36 -5.66 12.05
CA TRP A 92 6.74 -5.93 10.75
C TRP A 92 7.74 -6.68 9.88
N PRO A 93 7.42 -7.89 9.40
CA PRO A 93 8.32 -8.60 8.51
C PRO A 93 8.35 -7.89 7.15
N VAL A 94 9.50 -7.33 6.79
CA VAL A 94 9.74 -6.80 5.44
C VAL A 94 10.40 -7.90 4.63
N LYS A 95 9.64 -8.57 3.75
CA LYS A 95 10.19 -9.58 2.84
C LYS A 95 10.96 -8.87 1.74
N THR A 96 12.28 -9.03 1.74
CA THR A 96 13.14 -8.68 0.61
C THR A 96 13.49 -9.97 -0.11
N THR A 97 13.25 -10.03 -1.41
CA THR A 97 13.73 -11.15 -2.25
C THR A 97 15.26 -11.16 -2.21
N THR A 98 15.88 -12.34 -2.27
CA THR A 98 17.32 -12.56 -2.13
C THR A 98 18.21 -11.87 -3.18
N LYS A 99 17.64 -11.06 -4.07
CA LYS A 99 18.34 -10.18 -5.01
C LYS A 99 18.04 -8.70 -4.69
N LEU A 100 18.96 -8.12 -3.92
CA LEU A 100 19.63 -6.82 -4.20
C LEU A 100 18.88 -5.49 -4.14
N GLU A 101 17.71 -5.39 -3.49
CA GLU A 101 17.12 -4.06 -3.23
C GLU A 101 16.89 -3.81 -1.73
N THR A 102 17.75 -2.96 -1.15
CA THR A 102 17.47 -2.30 0.13
C THR A 102 16.37 -1.26 -0.10
N PRO A 103 15.34 -1.17 0.76
CA PRO A 103 14.29 -0.16 0.61
C PRO A 103 14.91 1.25 0.65
N ARG A 104 14.78 2.01 -0.44
CA ARG A 104 15.35 3.36 -0.55
C ARG A 104 14.60 4.41 0.29
N HIS A 105 13.31 4.21 0.49
CA HIS A 105 12.45 5.10 1.25
C HIS A 105 11.49 4.28 2.09
N VAL A 106 11.31 4.65 3.35
CA VAL A 106 10.30 4.09 4.25
C VAL A 106 9.42 5.25 4.70
N ILE A 107 8.12 5.15 4.45
CA ILE A 107 7.13 6.14 4.87
C ILE A 107 6.32 5.52 6.00
N ILE A 108 6.32 6.18 7.16
CA ILE A 108 5.54 5.77 8.34
C ILE A 108 4.52 6.85 8.60
N ALA A 109 3.25 6.46 8.71
CA ALA A 109 2.16 7.37 9.01
C ALA A 109 1.18 6.70 9.96
N PHE A 110 0.59 7.48 10.86
CA PHE A 110 -0.30 6.96 11.90
C PHE A 110 -1.72 7.48 11.71
N GLN A 111 -2.69 6.67 12.14
CA GLN A 111 -4.10 7.04 12.19
C GLN A 111 -4.71 6.54 13.49
N THR A 112 -5.46 7.40 14.19
CA THR A 112 -6.08 7.07 15.47
C THR A 112 -7.61 7.15 15.35
N SER A 113 -8.29 6.11 15.81
CA SER A 113 -9.76 6.04 15.91
C SER A 113 -10.52 6.42 14.63
N ARG A 114 -9.92 6.13 13.46
CA ARG A 114 -10.56 6.30 12.15
C ARG A 114 -11.26 5.04 11.65
N ARG A 115 -10.78 3.87 12.10
CA ARG A 115 -11.49 2.63 11.88
C ARG A 115 -12.84 2.75 12.56
N ASN A 116 -13.90 2.47 11.82
CA ASN A 116 -15.26 2.56 12.30
C ASN A 116 -15.73 3.96 12.75
N ASN A 117 -15.19 5.04 12.18
CA ASN A 117 -15.68 6.40 12.46
C ASN A 117 -15.97 7.19 11.17
N VAL A 118 -17.25 7.46 10.89
CA VAL A 118 -17.71 8.18 9.67
C VAL A 118 -17.36 9.67 9.70
N ILE A 119 -17.14 10.24 10.90
CA ILE A 119 -16.94 11.68 11.08
C ILE A 119 -15.49 12.08 10.75
N LYS A 120 -14.54 11.14 10.85
CA LYS A 120 -13.11 11.40 10.66
C LYS A 120 -12.64 10.94 9.28
N ASP A 121 -12.10 11.88 8.52
CA ASP A 121 -11.52 11.65 7.20
C ASP A 121 -10.32 10.68 7.24
N MET A 122 -10.42 9.58 6.48
CA MET A 122 -9.39 8.53 6.33
C MET A 122 -8.18 8.96 5.51
N SER A 123 -8.23 10.08 4.79
CA SER A 123 -7.08 10.59 4.02
C SER A 123 -6.07 11.35 4.88
N LYS A 124 -6.47 11.74 6.10
CA LYS A 124 -5.62 12.50 7.04
C LYS A 124 -4.84 11.55 7.95
N PHE A 125 -3.62 11.94 8.28
CA PHE A 125 -2.78 11.26 9.26
C PHE A 125 -2.80 12.02 10.58
N ASP A 126 -2.74 11.30 11.70
CA ASP A 126 -2.69 11.90 13.03
C ASP A 126 -1.26 12.04 13.54
N ASN A 127 -1.06 13.08 14.33
CA ASN A 127 0.08 13.17 15.22
C ASN A 127 -0.18 12.32 16.47
N CYS A 128 0.61 11.25 16.66
CA CYS A 128 0.54 10.40 17.85
C CYS A 128 1.48 10.84 18.98
N ASN A 129 1.95 12.10 18.99
CA ASN A 129 2.90 12.66 19.96
C ASN A 129 4.18 11.81 20.12
N LEU A 130 4.61 11.17 19.03
CA LEU A 130 5.81 10.36 18.99
C LEU A 130 7.03 11.26 18.86
N ARG A 131 7.95 11.16 19.83
CA ARG A 131 9.21 11.92 19.84
C ARG A 131 10.35 11.23 19.10
N ASN A 132 10.28 9.90 18.95
CA ASN A 132 11.37 9.13 18.38
C ASN A 132 10.84 7.89 17.65
N ILE A 133 11.30 7.70 16.41
CA ILE A 133 10.92 6.58 15.55
C ILE A 133 12.20 5.98 15.00
N LYS A 134 12.34 4.66 15.12
CA LYS A 134 13.50 3.90 14.61
C LYS A 134 13.03 2.69 13.84
N VAL A 135 13.63 2.49 12.67
CA VAL A 135 13.39 1.37 11.77
C VAL A 135 14.59 0.45 11.84
N PHE A 136 14.34 -0.84 12.03
CA PHE A 136 15.39 -1.87 12.03
C PHE A 136 15.31 -2.68 10.73
N LEU A 137 16.38 -2.65 9.94
CA LEU A 137 16.50 -3.40 8.68
C LEU A 137 17.69 -4.35 8.77
N ASN A 138 17.46 -5.67 8.68
CA ASN A 138 18.52 -6.70 8.68
C ASN A 138 19.58 -6.54 9.80
N SER A 139 19.17 -6.03 10.98
CA SER A 139 19.99 -5.73 12.17
C SER A 139 20.64 -4.34 12.24
N GLU A 140 20.46 -3.49 11.23
CA GLU A 140 20.87 -2.08 11.27
C GLU A 140 19.71 -1.18 11.68
N ARG A 141 20.01 -0.07 12.38
CA ARG A 141 19.00 0.88 12.89
C ARG A 141 19.06 2.20 12.13
N TYR A 142 17.89 2.69 11.72
CA TYR A 142 17.73 3.93 10.97
C TYR A 142 16.63 4.79 11.58
N PRO A 143 16.89 6.08 11.83
CA PRO A 143 18.21 6.71 11.92
C PRO A 143 19.01 6.22 13.12
N TYR A 144 20.33 6.45 13.08
CA TYR A 144 21.21 6.13 14.21
C TYR A 144 20.95 7.02 15.43
N ASN A 145 20.67 8.30 15.18
CA ASN A 145 20.38 9.32 16.20
C ASN A 145 18.88 9.41 16.49
N ASP A 146 18.54 9.96 17.65
CA ASP A 146 17.16 10.24 18.03
C ASP A 146 16.61 11.44 17.25
N LEU A 147 15.37 11.33 16.77
CA LEU A 147 14.79 12.32 15.86
C LEU A 147 14.15 13.53 16.55
N TYR A 148 13.96 13.49 17.87
CA TYR A 148 13.30 14.54 18.67
C TYR A 148 12.13 15.23 17.95
N LEU A 149 11.23 14.42 17.39
CA LEU A 149 10.12 14.87 16.56
C LEU A 149 9.08 15.59 17.43
N ASP A 150 8.58 16.70 16.91
CA ASP A 150 7.42 17.39 17.45
C ASP A 150 6.53 17.88 16.32
N PHE A 151 5.53 17.07 15.96
CA PHE A 151 4.58 17.43 14.91
C PHE A 151 3.57 18.48 15.36
N THR A 152 3.46 18.82 16.66
CA THR A 152 2.60 19.95 17.10
C THR A 152 3.25 21.29 16.77
N GLU A 153 4.57 21.34 16.86
CA GLU A 153 5.37 22.52 16.52
C GLU A 153 5.89 22.48 15.07
N ASN A 154 5.41 21.53 14.23
CA ASN A 154 5.90 21.28 12.87
C ASN A 154 7.43 21.08 12.80
N LYS A 155 8.03 20.49 13.83
CA LYS A 155 9.45 20.10 13.86
C LYS A 155 9.60 18.73 13.23
N PHE A 156 10.07 18.73 11.98
CA PHE A 156 10.40 17.52 11.23
C PHE A 156 11.92 17.30 11.24
N ALA A 157 12.33 16.05 11.38
CA ALA A 157 13.71 15.68 11.15
C ALA A 157 13.88 15.24 9.68
N SER A 158 14.79 15.91 8.96
CA SER A 158 15.23 15.47 7.64
C SER A 158 16.48 14.61 7.80
N LEU A 159 16.44 13.40 7.26
CA LEU A 159 17.57 12.49 7.22
C LEU A 159 18.07 12.46 5.78
N ILE A 160 19.33 12.86 5.57
CA ILE A 160 20.03 12.82 4.29
C ILE A 160 20.75 11.47 4.16
#